data_AF-A0A382L8R9-F1
#
_entry.id   AF-A0A382L8R9-F1
#
_cell.length_a   1.000
_cell.length_b   1.000
_cell.length_c   1.000
_cell.angle_alpha   90.00
_cell.angle_beta   90.00
_cell.angle_gamma   90.00
#
_symmetry.space_group_name_H-M   'P 1'
#
loop_
_entity.id
_entity.type
_entity.pdbx_description
1 polymer ?
#
loop_
_entity_poly.entity_id
_entity_poly.type
_entity_poly.pdbx_seq_one_letter_code
_entity_poly.pdbx_strand_id
1 'polypeptide(L)'
;MALPSYTTRGQKSWHYCYLVFCGLVLFFLVAPLVVVIPLSFTNSPYLQFLPEMKIFSFDTWSFNFDGYGTRWYKELFGICNENNKGTTVCTDRWVIGFKNSAIIAVFATFFASTLGTLAALGLSNKHMPFNRLIMALMISPMIVPLIITAAGMFFFFAKLN
;
A
#
# COMPACT_ATOMS: atom_id res chain seq x y z
N MET A 1 -22.50 18.89 0.56
CA MET A 1 -23.89 19.02 1.09
C MET A 1 -24.17 20.49 1.31
N ALA A 2 -25.31 21.01 0.83
CA ALA A 2 -25.66 22.40 1.06
C ALA A 2 -25.97 22.64 2.54
N LEU A 3 -25.38 23.68 3.14
CA LEU A 3 -25.62 24.04 4.54
C LEU A 3 -27.07 24.57 4.70
N PRO A 4 -27.82 24.13 5.72
CA PRO A 4 -29.19 24.61 5.97
C PRO A 4 -29.25 26.14 6.11
N SER A 5 -30.35 26.73 5.64
CA SER A 5 -30.56 28.19 5.61
C SER A 5 -30.36 28.89 6.97
N TYR A 6 -30.66 28.21 8.08
CA TYR A 6 -30.55 28.74 9.45
C TYR A 6 -29.13 28.67 10.06
N THR A 7 -28.11 28.27 9.30
CA THR A 7 -26.76 28.06 9.83
C THR A 7 -26.08 29.40 10.14
N THR A 8 -25.65 29.57 11.39
CA THR A 8 -24.93 30.79 11.83
C THR A 8 -23.59 30.96 11.11
N ARG A 9 -23.08 32.20 10.99
CA ARG A 9 -21.81 32.49 10.29
C ARG A 9 -20.65 31.65 10.85
N GLY A 10 -20.58 31.45 12.16
CA GLY A 10 -19.55 30.63 12.81
C GLY A 10 -19.63 29.14 12.44
N GLN A 11 -20.83 28.58 12.35
CA GLN A 11 -21.02 27.18 11.92
C GLN A 11 -20.63 26.97 10.45
N LYS A 12 -20.90 27.94 9.57
CA LYS A 12 -20.44 27.88 8.17
C LYS A 12 -18.91 27.89 8.09
N SER A 13 -18.25 28.80 8.81
CA SER A 13 -16.78 28.86 8.88
C SER A 13 -16.18 27.56 9.41
N TRP A 14 -16.72 27.00 10.50
CA TRP A 14 -16.26 25.74 11.06
C TRP A 14 -16.37 24.58 10.07
N HIS A 15 -17.49 24.49 9.35
CA HIS A 15 -17.69 23.45 8.33
C HIS A 15 -16.62 23.50 7.24
N TYR A 16 -16.34 24.68 6.68
CA TYR A 16 -15.30 24.82 5.67
C TYR A 16 -13.90 24.60 6.25
N CYS A 17 -13.60 25.09 7.45
CA CYS A 17 -12.32 24.82 8.12
C CYS A 17 -12.09 23.31 8.32
N TYR A 18 -13.11 22.57 8.75
CA TYR A 18 -13.04 21.12 8.90
C TYR A 18 -12.80 20.42 7.56
N LEU A 19 -13.54 20.79 6.50
CA LEU A 19 -13.34 20.21 5.17
C LEU A 19 -11.93 20.50 4.62
N VAL A 20 -11.44 21.73 4.79
CA VAL A 20 -10.07 22.10 4.40
C VAL A 20 -9.06 21.28 5.17
N PHE A 21 -9.23 21.12 6.49
CA PHE A 21 -8.35 20.30 7.31
C PHE A 21 -8.34 18.83 6.87
N CYS A 22 -9.52 18.21 6.68
CA CYS A 22 -9.62 16.85 6.16
C CYS A 22 -8.96 16.73 4.77
N GLY A 23 -9.17 17.71 3.89
CA GLY A 23 -8.53 17.76 2.57
C GLY A 23 -7.01 17.82 2.66
N LEU A 24 -6.46 18.62 3.56
CA LEU A 24 -5.01 18.72 3.80
C LEU A 24 -4.43 17.41 4.38
N VAL A 25 -5.13 16.76 5.30
CA VAL A 25 -4.72 15.45 5.86
C VAL A 25 -4.72 14.38 4.76
N LEU A 26 -5.78 14.31 3.95
CA LEU A 26 -5.84 13.36 2.83
C LEU A 26 -4.76 13.66 1.79
N PHE A 27 -4.54 14.92 1.46
CA PHE A 27 -3.45 15.33 0.57
C PHE A 27 -2.09 14.89 1.12
N PHE A 28 -1.81 15.13 2.41
CA PHE A 28 -0.57 14.73 3.05
C PHE A 28 -0.34 13.20 2.99
N LEU A 29 -1.39 12.40 3.21
CA LEU A 29 -1.31 10.94 3.13
C LEU A 29 -1.05 10.44 1.70
N VAL A 30 -1.62 11.10 0.69
CA VAL A 30 -1.50 10.71 -0.73
C VAL A 30 -0.30 11.35 -1.43
N ALA A 31 0.22 12.47 -0.92
CA ALA A 31 1.35 13.23 -1.48
C ALA A 31 2.55 12.36 -1.93
N PRO A 32 3.05 11.37 -1.14
CA PRO A 32 4.16 10.54 -1.60
C PRO A 32 3.81 9.69 -2.83
N LEU A 33 2.55 9.27 -3.01
CA LEU A 33 2.12 8.52 -4.19
C LEU A 33 2.19 9.38 -5.46
N VAL A 34 1.90 10.68 -5.34
CA VAL A 34 1.99 11.64 -6.46
C VAL A 34 3.42 11.73 -7.02
N VAL A 35 4.44 11.51 -6.18
CA VAL A 35 5.86 11.49 -6.58
C VAL A 35 6.23 10.17 -7.24
N VAL A 36 5.68 9.05 -6.76
CA VAL A 36 5.98 7.70 -7.27
C VAL A 36 5.35 7.46 -8.65
N ILE A 37 4.16 8.03 -8.92
CA ILE A 37 3.44 7.81 -10.19
C ILE A 37 4.27 8.29 -11.41
N PRO A 38 4.80 9.52 -11.50
CA PRO A 38 5.62 9.91 -12.64
C PRO A 38 6.89 9.08 -12.79
N LEU A 39 7.50 8.65 -11.67
CA LEU A 39 8.69 7.81 -11.67
C LEU A 39 8.43 6.42 -12.25
N SER A 40 7.23 5.84 -12.07
CA SER A 40 6.91 4.53 -12.64
C SER A 40 6.86 4.54 -14.18
N PHE A 41 6.69 5.72 -14.79
CA PHE A 41 6.75 5.92 -16.23
C PHE A 41 8.15 6.29 -16.74
N THR A 42 9.24 6.06 -15.99
CA THR A 42 10.58 6.33 -16.51
C THR A 42 11.04 5.29 -17.54
N ASN A 43 11.72 5.74 -18.59
CA ASN A 43 12.42 4.87 -19.53
C ASN A 43 13.81 4.45 -19.02
N SER A 44 14.38 5.17 -18.05
CA SER A 44 15.69 4.87 -17.47
C SER A 44 15.66 3.56 -16.65
N PRO A 45 16.75 2.76 -16.62
CA PRO A 45 16.86 1.61 -15.73
C PRO A 45 16.85 1.97 -14.24
N TYR A 46 17.06 3.25 -13.90
CA TYR A 46 17.04 3.75 -12.52
C TYR A 46 15.76 4.55 -12.24
N LEU A 47 15.17 4.34 -11.06
CA LEU A 47 14.02 5.10 -10.57
C LEU A 47 14.47 6.46 -10.01
N GLN A 48 14.88 7.34 -10.91
CA GLN A 48 15.33 8.70 -10.61
C GLN A 48 14.69 9.71 -11.55
N PHE A 49 14.53 10.95 -11.08
CA PHE A 49 14.04 12.05 -11.90
C PHE A 49 15.11 12.46 -12.91
N LEU A 50 14.86 12.22 -14.19
CA LEU A 50 15.75 12.63 -15.28
C LEU A 50 15.44 14.09 -15.68
N PRO A 51 16.44 14.86 -16.15
CA PRO A 51 16.20 16.22 -16.67
C PRO A 51 15.18 16.30 -17.82
N GLU A 52 15.01 15.20 -18.54
CA GLU A 52 14.05 15.02 -19.65
C GLU A 52 12.62 14.73 -19.17
N MET A 53 12.41 14.39 -17.88
CA MET A 53 11.09 14.14 -17.28
C MET A 53 10.40 15.46 -16.87
N LYS A 54 10.51 16.49 -17.72
CA LYS A 54 9.81 17.76 -17.55
C LYS A 54 8.60 17.74 -18.44
N ILE A 55 7.41 17.63 -17.83
CA ILE A 55 6.12 17.68 -18.54
C ILE A 55 6.01 18.95 -19.38
N PHE A 56 6.51 20.07 -18.87
CA PHE A 56 6.49 21.37 -19.52
C PHE A 56 7.86 22.04 -19.44
N SER A 57 8.40 22.42 -20.60
CA SER A 57 9.62 23.23 -20.69
C SER A 57 9.25 24.69 -20.91
N PHE A 58 9.63 25.56 -19.97
CA PHE A 58 9.40 27.01 -20.09
C PHE A 58 10.27 27.65 -21.18
N ASP A 59 11.43 27.08 -21.49
CA ASP A 59 12.37 27.64 -22.49
C ASP A 59 11.85 27.49 -23.93
N THR A 60 11.17 26.37 -24.21
CA THR A 60 10.62 26.06 -25.54
C THR A 60 9.11 26.22 -25.63
N TRP A 61 8.45 26.58 -24.52
CA TRP A 61 6.99 26.64 -24.37
C TRP A 61 6.30 25.39 -24.96
N SER A 62 6.86 24.21 -24.71
CA SER A 62 6.38 22.96 -25.31
C SER A 62 6.24 21.86 -24.26
N PHE A 63 5.26 20.98 -24.50
CA PHE A 63 5.12 19.73 -23.76
C PHE A 63 6.11 18.71 -24.32
N ASN A 64 6.96 18.16 -23.46
CA ASN A 64 7.90 17.11 -23.82
C ASN A 64 7.55 15.83 -23.06
N PHE A 65 7.48 14.71 -23.78
CA PHE A 65 7.19 13.39 -23.22
C PHE A 65 8.32 12.37 -23.44
N ASP A 66 9.48 12.79 -23.93
CA ASP A 66 10.60 11.93 -24.33
C ASP A 66 11.17 11.15 -23.12
N GLY A 67 11.13 11.75 -21.93
CA GLY A 67 11.53 11.10 -20.68
C GLY A 67 10.54 10.06 -20.14
N TYR A 68 9.33 9.97 -20.69
CA TYR A 68 8.28 9.06 -20.22
C TYR A 68 8.13 7.82 -21.10
N GLY A 69 7.78 6.69 -20.51
CA GLY A 69 7.37 5.50 -21.22
C GLY A 69 6.92 4.38 -20.30
N THR A 70 6.67 3.22 -20.90
CA THR A 70 5.93 2.11 -20.29
C THR A 70 6.81 0.89 -20.02
N ARG A 71 8.13 1.07 -20.01
CA ARG A 71 9.11 -0.02 -19.87
C ARG A 71 8.84 -0.87 -18.62
N TRP A 72 8.73 -0.25 -17.45
CA TRP A 72 8.48 -0.95 -16.18
C TRP A 72 7.16 -1.73 -16.17
N TYR A 73 6.11 -1.22 -16.82
CA TYR A 73 4.85 -1.92 -16.93
C TYR A 73 4.93 -3.14 -17.86
N LYS A 74 5.64 -3.01 -18.99
CA LYS A 74 5.88 -4.15 -19.90
C LYS A 74 6.70 -5.23 -19.20
N GLU A 75 7.72 -4.83 -18.44
CA GLU A 75 8.56 -5.72 -17.67
C GLU A 75 7.82 -6.41 -16.52
N LEU A 76 6.89 -5.70 -15.86
CA LEU A 76 5.99 -6.28 -14.84
C LEU A 76 5.21 -7.49 -15.38
N PHE A 77 4.78 -7.43 -16.65
CA PHE A 77 4.02 -8.49 -17.32
C PHE A 77 4.90 -9.48 -18.11
N GLY A 78 6.23 -9.41 -18.01
CA GLY A 78 7.14 -10.30 -18.74
C GLY A 78 7.24 -10.02 -20.25
N ILE A 79 6.71 -8.89 -20.73
CA ILE A 79 6.72 -8.50 -22.14
C ILE A 79 8.04 -7.77 -22.43
N CYS A 80 9.11 -8.54 -22.68
CA CYS A 80 10.43 -7.97 -22.96
C CYS A 80 10.83 -8.18 -24.42
N ASN A 81 11.52 -7.19 -24.98
CA ASN A 81 12.12 -7.24 -26.32
C ASN A 81 13.60 -6.87 -26.19
N GLU A 82 14.44 -7.16 -27.19
CA GLU A 82 15.89 -6.82 -27.13
C GLU A 82 16.13 -5.34 -26.85
N ASN A 83 15.30 -4.46 -27.40
CA ASN A 83 15.35 -3.01 -27.21
C ASN A 83 14.90 -2.53 -25.82
N ASN A 84 14.27 -3.41 -25.02
CA ASN A 84 13.74 -3.09 -23.68
C ASN A 84 14.45 -3.90 -22.57
N LYS A 85 15.54 -4.61 -22.88
CA LYS A 85 16.38 -5.28 -21.88
C LYS A 85 17.07 -4.21 -21.04
N GLY A 86 16.55 -3.97 -19.83
CA GLY A 86 17.20 -3.12 -18.83
C GLY A 86 18.28 -3.88 -18.05
N THR A 87 18.58 -3.39 -16.85
CA THR A 87 19.49 -4.04 -15.87
C THR A 87 18.90 -5.28 -15.22
N THR A 88 17.62 -5.55 -15.41
CA THR A 88 16.86 -6.66 -14.83
C THR A 88 16.61 -7.75 -15.87
N VAL A 89 16.81 -9.01 -15.46
CA VAL A 89 16.56 -10.18 -16.32
C VAL A 89 15.05 -10.28 -16.57
N CYS A 90 14.64 -10.40 -17.84
CA CYS A 90 13.23 -10.61 -18.16
C CYS A 90 12.73 -11.88 -17.48
N THR A 91 11.80 -11.74 -16.53
CA THR A 91 11.26 -12.87 -15.79
C THR A 91 9.81 -12.62 -15.40
N ASP A 92 9.00 -13.69 -15.36
CA ASP A 92 7.61 -13.63 -14.89
C ASP A 92 7.48 -13.62 -13.37
N ARG A 93 8.60 -13.40 -12.65
CA ARG A 93 8.65 -13.46 -11.17
C ARG A 93 7.70 -12.46 -10.52
N TRP A 94 7.49 -11.29 -11.15
CA TRP A 94 6.54 -10.29 -10.67
C TRP A 94 5.10 -10.78 -10.74
N VAL A 95 4.70 -11.36 -11.86
CA VAL A 95 3.34 -11.92 -12.05
C VAL A 95 3.11 -13.10 -11.10
N ILE A 96 4.11 -14.00 -10.98
CA ILE A 96 4.03 -15.15 -10.08
C ILE A 96 3.95 -14.68 -8.61
N GLY A 97 4.76 -13.69 -8.23
CA GLY A 97 4.75 -13.10 -6.88
C GLY A 97 3.41 -12.44 -6.56
N PHE A 98 2.83 -11.71 -7.52
CA PHE A 98 1.51 -11.11 -7.38
C PHE A 98 0.43 -12.18 -7.22
N LYS A 99 0.43 -13.22 -8.06
CA LYS A 99 -0.52 -14.34 -7.96
C LYS A 99 -0.45 -15.03 -6.61
N ASN A 100 0.75 -15.36 -6.14
CA ASN A 100 0.95 -16.01 -4.84
C ASN A 100 0.46 -15.11 -3.70
N SER A 101 0.80 -13.82 -3.73
CA SER A 101 0.36 -12.85 -2.73
C SER A 101 -1.16 -12.70 -2.70
N ALA A 102 -1.81 -12.64 -3.86
CA ALA A 102 -3.25 -12.54 -3.98
C ALA A 102 -3.96 -13.77 -3.39
N ILE A 103 -3.49 -14.98 -3.74
CA ILE A 103 -4.05 -16.23 -3.23
C ILE A 103 -3.91 -16.28 -1.69
N ILE A 104 -2.70 -16.02 -1.18
CA ILE A 104 -2.44 -16.04 0.28
C ILE A 104 -3.30 -15.00 0.98
N ALA A 105 -3.39 -13.77 0.46
CA ALA A 105 -4.17 -12.69 1.06
C ALA A 105 -5.66 -13.04 1.18
N VAL A 106 -6.25 -13.67 0.15
CA VAL A 106 -7.67 -14.06 0.16
C VAL A 106 -7.95 -15.08 1.27
N PHE A 107 -7.19 -16.18 1.31
CA PHE A 107 -7.37 -17.21 2.33
C PHE A 107 -7.04 -16.69 3.74
N ALA A 108 -5.95 -15.93 3.89
CA ALA A 108 -5.58 -15.34 5.17
C ALA A 108 -6.67 -14.39 5.69
N THR A 109 -7.22 -13.53 4.84
CA THR A 109 -8.31 -12.61 5.22
C THR A 109 -9.56 -13.37 5.63
N PHE A 110 -9.94 -14.39 4.86
CA PHE A 110 -11.11 -15.22 5.18
C PHE A 110 -10.97 -15.91 6.54
N PHE A 111 -9.87 -16.62 6.79
CA PHE A 111 -9.66 -17.31 8.06
C PHE A 111 -9.44 -16.34 9.23
N ALA A 112 -8.67 -15.27 9.04
CA ALA A 112 -8.43 -14.29 10.11
C ALA A 112 -9.72 -13.56 10.52
N SER A 113 -10.55 -13.14 9.55
CA SER A 113 -11.81 -12.45 9.86
C SER A 113 -12.83 -13.39 10.52
N THR A 114 -12.98 -14.62 10.03
CA THR A 114 -13.92 -15.59 10.61
C THR A 114 -13.52 -16.00 12.02
N LEU A 115 -12.27 -16.46 12.21
CA LEU A 115 -11.77 -16.85 13.53
C LEU A 115 -11.69 -15.66 14.49
N GLY A 116 -11.25 -14.50 14.02
CA GLY A 116 -11.18 -13.27 14.81
C GLY A 116 -12.55 -12.80 15.28
N THR A 117 -13.56 -12.86 14.41
CA THR A 117 -14.95 -12.50 14.77
C THR A 117 -15.52 -13.48 15.79
N LEU A 118 -15.31 -14.79 15.61
CA LEU A 118 -15.76 -15.80 16.58
C LEU A 118 -15.07 -15.63 17.94
N ALA A 119 -13.76 -15.35 17.96
CA ALA A 119 -13.02 -15.07 19.19
C ALA A 119 -13.52 -13.80 19.88
N ALA A 120 -13.79 -12.73 19.12
CA ALA A 120 -14.34 -11.49 19.65
C ALA A 120 -15.73 -11.70 20.27
N LEU A 121 -16.60 -12.47 19.62
CA LEU A 121 -17.93 -12.81 20.15
C LEU A 121 -17.82 -13.60 21.46
N GLY A 122 -16.93 -14.60 21.53
CA GLY A 122 -16.68 -15.36 22.75
C GLY A 122 -16.17 -14.51 23.91
N LEU A 123 -15.12 -13.71 23.66
CA LEU A 123 -14.47 -12.85 24.66
C LEU A 123 -15.34 -11.70 25.15
N SER A 124 -16.32 -11.27 24.35
CA SER A 124 -17.28 -10.23 24.74
C SER A 124 -18.30 -10.70 25.78
N ASN A 125 -18.43 -12.01 26.01
CA ASN A 125 -19.39 -12.56 26.97
C ASN A 125 -18.94 -12.32 28.42
N LYS A 126 -19.84 -11.75 29.24
CA LYS A 126 -19.62 -11.50 30.68
C LYS A 126 -19.29 -12.77 31.49
N HIS A 127 -19.75 -13.93 31.03
CA HIS A 127 -19.53 -15.21 31.71
C HIS A 127 -18.24 -15.93 31.29
N MET A 128 -17.39 -15.32 30.47
CA MET A 128 -16.16 -15.97 30.01
C MET A 128 -15.12 -16.10 31.14
N PRO A 129 -14.71 -17.32 31.52
CA PRO A 129 -13.71 -17.52 32.56
C PRO A 129 -12.33 -17.05 32.08
N PHE A 130 -11.53 -16.51 32.99
CA PHE A 130 -10.14 -16.07 32.75
C PHE A 130 -9.94 -15.10 31.57
N ASN A 131 -10.97 -14.32 31.19
CA ASN A 131 -10.94 -13.41 30.04
C ASN A 131 -9.68 -12.53 29.96
N ARG A 132 -9.25 -11.95 31.10
CA ARG A 132 -8.05 -11.09 31.16
C ARG A 132 -6.76 -11.82 30.78
N LEU A 133 -6.62 -13.10 31.15
CA LEU A 133 -5.44 -13.90 30.83
C LEU A 133 -5.46 -14.34 29.36
N ILE A 134 -6.64 -14.70 28.84
CA ILE A 134 -6.81 -15.08 27.43
C ILE A 134 -6.52 -13.88 26.52
N MET A 135 -7.06 -12.69 26.83
CA MET A 135 -6.73 -11.47 26.07
C MET A 135 -5.23 -11.14 26.14
N ALA A 136 -4.59 -11.27 27.30
CA ALA A 136 -3.15 -11.03 27.42
C ALA A 136 -2.34 -11.98 26.53
N LEU A 137 -2.71 -13.26 26.48
CA LEU A 137 -2.10 -14.26 25.61
C LEU A 137 -2.31 -13.91 24.13
N MET A 138 -3.52 -13.49 23.73
CA MET A 138 -3.80 -13.10 22.33
C MET A 138 -3.09 -11.82 21.88
N ILE A 139 -2.85 -10.86 22.79
CA ILE A 139 -2.12 -9.62 22.49
C ILE A 139 -0.60 -9.87 22.47
N SER A 140 -0.10 -10.82 23.28
CA SER A 140 1.34 -11.10 23.38
C SER A 140 2.07 -11.26 22.04
N PRO A 141 1.56 -11.99 21.00
CA PRO A 141 2.25 -12.11 19.71
C PRO A 141 2.31 -10.81 18.91
N MET A 142 1.45 -9.82 19.15
CA MET A 142 1.54 -8.50 18.49
C MET A 142 2.72 -7.67 19.01
N ILE A 143 3.18 -7.93 20.23
CA ILE A 143 4.33 -7.25 20.85
C ILE A 143 5.64 -7.88 20.37
N VAL A 144 5.63 -9.18 20.05
CA VAL A 144 6.84 -9.90 19.61
C VAL A 144 7.31 -9.36 18.25
N PRO A 145 8.58 -8.94 18.12
CA PRO A 145 9.12 -8.47 16.85
C PRO A 145 9.02 -9.54 15.76
N LEU A 146 8.54 -9.13 14.58
CA LEU A 146 8.35 -10.03 13.43
C LEU A 146 9.64 -10.75 12.99
N ILE A 147 10.82 -10.16 13.24
CA ILE A 147 12.11 -10.77 12.89
C ILE A 147 12.35 -12.06 13.68
N ILE A 148 11.97 -12.09 14.97
CA ILE A 148 12.20 -13.25 15.83
C ILE A 148 11.27 -14.41 15.42
N THR A 149 9.99 -14.11 15.18
CA THR A 149 9.03 -15.11 14.72
C THR A 149 9.38 -15.62 13.33
N ALA A 150 9.86 -14.76 12.42
CA ALA A 150 10.32 -15.16 11.10
C ALA A 150 11.53 -16.10 11.15
N ALA A 151 12.54 -15.79 11.98
CA ALA A 151 13.70 -16.66 12.16
C ALA A 151 13.30 -18.03 12.74
N GLY A 152 12.42 -18.04 13.74
CA GLY A 152 11.90 -19.29 14.33
C GLY A 152 11.15 -20.15 13.31
N MET A 153 10.26 -19.54 12.52
CA MET A 153 9.54 -20.23 11.43
C MET A 153 10.50 -20.75 10.35
N PHE A 154 11.52 -19.98 9.98
CA PHE A 154 12.52 -20.42 9.01
C PHE A 154 13.23 -21.70 9.47
N PHE A 155 13.76 -21.75 10.69
CA PHE A 155 14.44 -22.95 11.21
C PHE A 155 13.49 -24.15 11.30
N PHE A 156 12.22 -23.92 11.64
CA PHE A 156 11.21 -24.96 11.68
C PHE A 156 10.93 -25.55 10.28
N PHE A 157 10.68 -24.70 9.28
CA PHE A 157 10.37 -25.15 7.91
C PHE A 157 11.61 -25.65 7.16
N ALA A 158 12.80 -25.13 7.46
CA ALA A 158 14.06 -25.60 6.87
C ALA A 158 14.38 -27.05 7.24
N LYS A 159 13.80 -27.59 8.32
CA LYS A 159 13.93 -29.00 8.68
C LYS A 159 12.94 -29.91 7.95
N LEU A 160 11.85 -29.34 7.44
CA LEU A 160 10.79 -30.06 6.70
C LEU A 160 11.07 -30.14 5.19
N ASN A 161 12.03 -29.35 4.70
CA ASN A 161 12.48 -29.30 3.33
C ASN A 161 13.87 -29.92 3.19
#